data_AF-A0A7C2JG52-F1
#
_entry.id   AF-A0A7C2JG52-F1
#
_cell.length_a   1.000
_cell.length_b   1.000
_cell.length_c   1.000
_cell.angle_alpha   90.00
_cell.angle_beta   90.00
_cell.angle_gamma   90.00
#
_symmetry.space_group_name_H-M   'P 1'
#
loop_
_entity.id
_entity.type
_entity.pdbx_description
1 polymer ?
#
loop_
_entity_poly.entity_id
_entity_poly.type
_entity_poly.pdbx_seq_one_letter_code
_entity_poly.pdbx_strand_id
1 'polypeptide(L)'
;MRALLGWLGGWLIGSVLMAQPALLTGNGWEVRYRGGRGIELRVLGATIGRASSVQLAAPDWSRGYYSSTGGARVSATENTLTLHHLLAPERGELTETLRLVDPNTIEWSLWLRWDTEAPAIVEWCIGVWNVALLVGSTLHGEGTLATDQLQAQPIIYGDDHLFEGRTLTFETRLGTITIRAESSTPFAVLDGRGNPKRSWSADVPSLWLGTLSTPVPRGQSIALRYRIEIQPKRLPQTGRLLELNALTEPVPDRWLPLPREPVLIPPPKIIWRGESAPFVLPITQRVPVHIASEEYRPAADALTRELTRYGLEVRVVTGESHTARGIFIGGSRERQRQCPVPDRPGAYMLRVESERVLIVGRFTEGAFYGVQTLIQLLQ
;
A
#
# COMPACT_ATOMS: atom_id res chain seq x y z
N MET A 1 25.30 24.03 54.91
CA MET A 1 24.77 22.66 54.99
C MET A 1 23.52 22.59 54.11
N ARG A 2 23.55 21.73 53.07
CA ARG A 2 22.48 20.87 52.50
C ARG A 2 21.03 21.39 52.53
N ALA A 3 20.14 21.24 51.54
CA ALA A 3 20.04 20.68 50.18
C ALA A 3 18.52 20.74 49.82
N LEU A 4 18.15 20.43 48.57
CA LEU A 4 16.79 20.30 47.94
C LEU A 4 16.29 21.59 47.26
N LEU A 5 16.32 21.80 45.94
CA LEU A 5 16.38 20.95 44.73
C LEU A 5 15.14 20.07 44.46
N GLY A 6 14.42 20.40 43.37
CA GLY A 6 13.32 19.62 42.79
C GLY A 6 12.30 20.51 42.05
N TRP A 7 12.69 21.30 41.04
CA TRP A 7 12.57 20.94 39.61
C TRP A 7 11.17 20.43 39.20
N LEU A 8 10.25 21.38 38.94
CA LEU A 8 9.07 21.18 38.10
C LEU A 8 9.51 21.28 36.63
N GLY A 9 10.01 20.16 36.10
CA GLY A 9 10.28 20.01 34.68
C GLY A 9 8.97 19.83 33.92
N GLY A 10 8.58 20.86 33.16
CA GLY A 10 7.50 20.78 32.18
C GLY A 10 7.85 19.75 31.10
N TRP A 11 7.21 18.59 31.16
CA TRP A 11 7.14 17.67 30.04
C TRP A 11 6.12 18.21 29.04
N LEU A 12 6.58 19.10 28.15
CA LEU A 12 5.93 19.28 26.85
C LEU A 12 6.18 17.99 26.06
N ILE A 13 5.23 17.06 26.18
CA ILE A 13 5.09 15.95 25.25
C ILE A 13 4.85 16.59 23.89
N GLY A 14 5.91 16.66 23.09
CA GLY A 14 5.81 16.98 21.68
C GLY A 14 4.94 15.93 21.04
N SER A 15 3.68 16.28 20.81
CA SER A 15 2.80 15.57 19.88
C SER A 15 3.53 15.55 18.54
N VAL A 16 4.18 14.44 18.21
CA VAL A 16 4.46 14.11 16.82
C VAL A 16 3.10 13.86 16.19
N LEU A 17 2.44 14.94 15.80
CA LEU A 17 1.40 14.92 14.79
C LEU A 17 2.07 14.24 13.59
N MET A 18 1.81 12.95 13.42
CA MET A 18 2.11 12.28 12.16
C MET A 18 1.32 13.06 11.11
N ALA A 19 2.02 13.94 10.40
CA ALA A 19 1.45 14.70 9.31
C ALA A 19 0.75 13.70 8.40
N GLN A 20 -0.56 13.87 8.23
CA GLN A 20 -1.30 13.03 7.30
C GLN A 20 -0.60 13.11 5.94
N PRO A 21 -0.42 11.98 5.24
CA PRO A 21 0.23 12.00 3.94
C PRO A 21 -0.51 12.97 3.04
N ALA A 22 0.23 13.87 2.39
CA ALA A 22 -0.33 14.83 1.47
C ALA A 22 -1.02 14.08 0.32
N LEU A 23 -2.33 14.30 0.18
CA LEU A 23 -3.27 13.44 -0.53
C LEU A 23 -4.21 14.30 -1.37
N LEU A 24 -4.46 13.90 -2.61
CA LEU A 24 -5.60 14.38 -3.39
C LEU A 24 -6.51 13.18 -3.71
N THR A 25 -7.82 13.39 -3.61
CA THR A 25 -8.83 12.37 -3.87
C THR A 25 -9.82 12.84 -4.91
N GLY A 26 -10.24 11.92 -5.78
CA GLY A 26 -11.38 12.14 -6.66
C GLY A 26 -12.39 11.00 -6.57
N ASN A 27 -13.18 10.80 -7.61
CA ASN A 27 -14.22 9.78 -7.66
C ASN A 27 -13.59 8.38 -7.76
N GLY A 28 -13.35 7.72 -6.64
CA GLY A 28 -12.84 6.34 -6.61
C GLY A 28 -11.35 6.22 -6.96
N TRP A 29 -10.60 7.32 -6.91
CA TRP A 29 -9.15 7.33 -7.07
C TRP A 29 -8.51 8.29 -6.05
N GLU A 30 -7.23 8.06 -5.76
CA GLU A 30 -6.44 8.93 -4.90
C GLU A 30 -4.97 8.99 -5.37
N VAL A 31 -4.32 10.14 -5.18
CA VAL A 31 -2.87 10.30 -5.34
C VAL A 31 -2.25 10.76 -4.03
N ARG A 32 -1.13 10.14 -3.64
CA ARG A 32 -0.45 10.45 -2.38
C ARG A 32 1.05 10.58 -2.56
N TYR A 33 1.64 11.54 -1.85
CA TYR A 33 3.08 11.65 -1.77
C TYR A 33 3.69 10.63 -0.80
N ARG A 34 4.77 9.97 -1.22
CA ARG A 34 5.44 8.87 -0.49
C ARG A 34 6.94 9.15 -0.29
N GLY A 35 7.31 10.41 -0.07
CA GLY A 35 8.70 10.79 0.16
C GLY A 35 9.55 10.54 -1.09
N GLY A 36 10.70 9.89 -0.92
CA GLY A 36 11.62 9.55 -2.01
C GLY A 36 11.05 8.61 -3.09
N ARG A 37 9.84 8.05 -2.90
CA ARG A 37 9.13 7.30 -3.95
C ARG A 37 8.27 8.18 -4.86
N GLY A 38 8.14 9.47 -4.57
CA GLY A 38 7.29 10.39 -5.33
C GLY A 38 5.80 10.14 -5.09
N ILE A 39 5.01 10.27 -6.15
CA ILE A 39 3.55 10.14 -6.14
C ILE A 39 3.15 8.69 -6.41
N GLU A 40 2.24 8.19 -5.58
CA GLU A 40 1.53 6.93 -5.76
C GLU A 40 0.10 7.23 -6.24
N LEU A 41 -0.38 6.52 -7.27
CA LEU A 41 -1.73 6.58 -7.80
C LEU A 41 -2.49 5.29 -7.47
N ARG A 42 -3.64 5.42 -6.82
CA ARG A 42 -4.56 4.31 -6.54
C ARG A 42 -5.91 4.54 -7.20
N VAL A 43 -6.48 3.47 -7.75
CA VAL A 43 -7.82 3.45 -8.37
C VAL A 43 -8.60 2.29 -7.77
N LEU A 44 -9.78 2.58 -7.21
CA LEU A 44 -10.61 1.64 -6.43
C LEU A 44 -9.80 0.91 -5.34
N GLY A 45 -8.84 1.61 -4.72
CA GLY A 45 -7.96 1.06 -3.69
C GLY A 45 -6.78 0.23 -4.21
N ALA A 46 -6.72 -0.12 -5.50
CA ALA A 46 -5.58 -0.81 -6.11
C ALA A 46 -4.47 0.18 -6.50
N THR A 47 -3.22 -0.11 -6.14
CA THR A 47 -2.06 0.73 -6.49
C THR A 47 -1.63 0.50 -7.92
N ILE A 48 -2.12 1.36 -8.83
CA ILE A 48 -1.74 1.34 -10.24
C ILE A 48 -0.35 1.95 -10.41
N GLY A 49 -0.15 3.20 -10.00
CA GLY A 49 1.15 3.88 -10.04
C GLY A 49 1.84 3.79 -8.69
N ARG A 50 3.02 3.15 -8.62
CA ARG A 50 3.71 2.91 -7.33
C ARG A 50 4.76 3.96 -6.98
N ALA A 51 5.19 4.74 -7.98
CA ALA A 51 6.22 5.75 -7.82
C ALA A 51 6.14 6.78 -8.95
N SER A 52 6.74 7.93 -8.69
CA SER A 52 7.05 8.97 -9.67
C SER A 52 8.44 9.51 -9.39
N SER A 53 9.07 10.15 -10.38
CA SER A 53 10.39 10.73 -10.16
C SER A 53 10.72 11.82 -11.15
N VAL A 54 11.60 12.72 -10.74
CA VAL A 54 12.27 13.66 -11.64
C VAL A 54 13.77 13.59 -11.42
N GLN A 55 14.51 13.56 -12.52
CA GLN A 55 15.96 13.52 -12.53
C GLN A 55 16.51 14.60 -13.46
N LEU A 56 17.61 15.22 -13.03
CA LEU A 56 18.41 16.10 -13.87
C LEU A 56 19.79 15.48 -14.04
N ALA A 57 20.27 15.42 -15.28
CA ALA A 57 21.56 14.83 -15.61
C ALA A 57 22.23 15.58 -16.78
N ALA A 58 23.51 15.30 -16.99
CA ALA A 58 24.18 15.68 -18.23
C ALA A 58 23.52 14.94 -19.43
N PRO A 59 23.51 15.52 -20.64
CA PRO A 59 22.83 14.93 -21.81
C PRO A 59 23.28 13.51 -22.17
N ASP A 60 24.52 13.15 -21.84
CA ASP A 60 25.13 11.85 -22.07
C ASP A 60 25.03 10.90 -20.86
N TRP A 61 24.29 11.31 -19.81
CA TRP A 61 24.15 10.61 -18.54
C TRP A 61 25.46 10.39 -17.76
N SER A 62 26.57 11.04 -18.15
CA SER A 62 27.86 10.91 -17.47
C SER A 62 27.84 11.44 -16.03
N ARG A 63 26.88 12.32 -15.72
CA ARG A 63 26.77 12.98 -14.42
C ARG A 63 25.32 13.25 -14.05
N GLY A 64 24.91 12.80 -12.85
CA GLY A 64 23.65 13.19 -12.23
C GLY A 64 23.76 14.54 -11.51
N TYR A 65 22.81 15.44 -11.77
CA TYR A 65 22.68 16.72 -11.07
C TYR A 65 21.63 16.70 -9.97
N TYR A 66 20.54 15.96 -10.15
CA TYR A 66 19.46 15.87 -9.17
C TYR A 66 18.67 14.58 -9.33
N SER A 67 18.13 14.07 -8.21
CA SER A 67 17.15 13.00 -8.18
C SER A 67 16.13 13.26 -7.08
N SER A 68 14.85 13.08 -7.40
CA SER A 68 13.74 13.21 -6.45
C SER A 68 13.72 12.13 -5.36
N THR A 69 14.60 11.13 -5.42
CA THR A 69 14.74 10.10 -4.38
C THR A 69 15.14 10.68 -3.02
N GLY A 70 15.76 11.87 -2.99
CA GLY A 70 16.05 12.62 -1.76
C GLY A 70 14.82 13.28 -1.12
N GLY A 71 13.66 13.24 -1.79
CA GLY A 71 12.42 13.86 -1.35
C GLY A 71 12.27 15.32 -1.77
N ALA A 72 11.14 15.91 -1.37
CA ALA A 72 10.74 17.28 -1.63
C ALA A 72 10.09 17.89 -0.39
N ARG A 73 10.08 19.22 -0.29
CA ARG A 73 9.21 19.93 0.65
C ARG A 73 7.81 19.95 0.05
N VAL A 74 6.83 19.50 0.82
CA VAL A 74 5.46 19.34 0.32
C VAL A 74 4.54 20.35 0.98
N SER A 75 3.75 21.03 0.16
CA SER A 75 2.59 21.79 0.59
C SER A 75 1.34 21.23 -0.06
N ALA A 76 0.24 21.22 0.67
CA ALA A 76 -1.03 20.67 0.19
C ALA A 76 -2.19 21.58 0.57
N THR A 77 -3.12 21.75 -0.36
CA THR A 77 -4.46 22.29 -0.16
C THR A 77 -5.48 21.20 -0.47
N GLU A 78 -6.77 21.50 -0.37
CA GLU A 78 -7.84 20.53 -0.72
C GLU A 78 -7.76 20.04 -2.17
N ASN A 79 -7.24 20.86 -3.08
CA ASN A 79 -7.25 20.58 -4.52
C ASN A 79 -5.85 20.60 -5.16
N THR A 80 -4.80 20.92 -4.42
CA THR A 80 -3.45 21.08 -4.98
C THR A 80 -2.41 20.45 -4.07
N LEU A 81 -1.46 19.74 -4.68
CA LEU A 81 -0.29 19.18 -4.03
C LEU A 81 0.95 19.73 -4.74
N THR A 82 1.79 20.47 -4.03
CA THR A 82 2.99 21.09 -4.57
C THR A 82 4.23 20.49 -3.91
N LEU A 83 5.16 20.03 -4.73
CA LEU A 83 6.43 19.45 -4.32
C LEU A 83 7.54 20.40 -4.76
N HIS A 84 8.16 21.06 -3.78
CA HIS A 84 9.35 21.87 -3.98
C HIS A 84 10.58 20.99 -3.82
N HIS A 85 11.22 20.66 -4.94
CA HIS A 85 12.37 19.77 -4.97
C HIS A 85 13.61 20.47 -4.40
N LEU A 86 14.38 19.74 -3.62
CA LEU A 86 15.59 20.24 -2.95
C LEU A 86 16.79 20.30 -3.92
N LEU A 87 16.62 21.01 -5.04
CA LEU A 87 17.71 21.35 -5.94
C LEU A 87 18.60 22.40 -5.26
N ALA A 88 19.92 22.28 -5.44
CA ALA A 88 20.85 23.25 -4.89
C ALA A 88 20.56 24.65 -5.49
N PRO A 89 20.42 25.72 -4.68
CA PRO A 89 19.95 27.03 -5.17
C PRO A 89 20.77 27.61 -6.32
N GLU A 90 22.07 27.34 -6.36
CA GLU A 90 22.96 27.76 -7.43
C GLU A 90 22.74 27.05 -8.77
N ARG A 91 22.00 25.93 -8.77
CA ARG A 91 21.65 25.16 -9.97
C ARG A 91 20.31 25.58 -10.56
N GLY A 92 19.43 26.16 -9.75
CA GLY A 92 18.12 26.65 -10.16
C GLY A 92 16.99 26.16 -9.27
N GLU A 93 15.79 26.02 -9.86
CA GLU A 93 14.55 25.74 -9.12
C GLU A 93 13.73 24.67 -9.83
N LEU A 94 13.11 23.77 -9.05
CA LEU A 94 12.35 22.64 -9.56
C LEU A 94 11.10 22.42 -8.72
N THR A 95 9.92 22.52 -9.33
CA THR A 95 8.64 22.37 -8.66
C THR A 95 7.71 21.46 -9.46
N GLU A 96 7.16 20.44 -8.80
CA GLU A 96 6.04 19.66 -9.32
C GLU A 96 4.73 20.13 -8.67
N THR A 97 3.68 20.26 -9.46
CA THR A 97 2.34 20.63 -8.96
C THR A 97 1.31 19.68 -9.53
N LEU A 98 0.57 18.99 -8.65
CA LEU A 98 -0.62 18.22 -8.99
C LEU A 98 -1.84 19.03 -8.57
N ARG A 99 -2.76 19.26 -9.50
CA ARG A 99 -3.97 20.04 -9.29
C ARG A 99 -5.20 19.23 -9.70
N LEU A 100 -6.13 19.05 -8.78
CA LEU A 100 -7.45 18.52 -9.07
C LEU A 100 -8.22 19.56 -9.90
N VAL A 101 -8.51 19.22 -11.16
CA VAL A 101 -9.28 20.08 -12.07
C VAL A 101 -10.77 19.85 -11.85
N ASP A 102 -11.15 18.59 -11.73
CA ASP A 102 -12.48 18.11 -11.42
C ASP A 102 -12.37 16.71 -10.76
N PRO A 103 -13.45 16.12 -10.23
CA PRO A 103 -13.39 14.83 -9.53
C PRO A 103 -12.81 13.64 -10.31
N ASN A 104 -12.66 13.73 -11.63
CA ASN A 104 -12.10 12.69 -12.50
C ASN A 104 -10.78 13.12 -13.15
N THR A 105 -10.30 14.34 -12.94
CA THR A 105 -9.19 14.89 -13.72
C THR A 105 -8.14 15.53 -12.83
N ILE A 106 -6.89 15.09 -13.00
CA ILE A 106 -5.71 15.72 -12.40
C ILE A 106 -4.87 16.37 -13.50
N GLU A 107 -4.42 17.59 -13.25
CA GLU A 107 -3.35 18.21 -14.00
C GLU A 107 -2.05 18.06 -13.20
N TRP A 108 -1.03 17.47 -13.80
CA TRP A 108 0.30 17.35 -13.21
C TRP A 108 1.28 18.16 -14.05
N SER A 109 1.96 19.11 -13.42
CA SER A 109 2.92 19.98 -14.07
C SER A 109 4.27 19.92 -13.39
N LEU A 110 5.31 20.11 -14.20
CA LEU A 110 6.69 20.31 -13.77
C LEU A 110 7.13 21.68 -14.28
N TRP A 111 7.59 22.52 -13.38
CA TRP A 111 8.30 23.75 -13.72
C TRP A 111 9.75 23.64 -13.27
N LEU A 112 10.67 23.97 -14.17
CA LEU A 112 12.11 23.89 -13.94
C LEU A 112 12.79 25.13 -14.53
N ARG A 113 13.63 25.79 -13.72
CA ARG A 113 14.63 26.76 -14.19
C ARG A 113 16.02 26.18 -13.92
N TRP A 114 16.88 26.18 -14.93
CA TRP A 114 18.26 25.69 -14.82
C TRP A 114 19.25 26.84 -15.02
N ASP A 115 20.04 27.14 -14.00
CA ASP A 115 20.90 28.33 -13.98
C ASP A 115 22.39 28.00 -14.21
N THR A 116 22.74 26.72 -14.32
CA THR A 116 24.13 26.25 -14.46
C THR A 116 24.61 26.34 -15.92
N GLU A 117 25.90 26.64 -16.12
CA GLU A 117 26.57 26.63 -17.43
C GLU A 117 26.55 25.26 -18.12
N ALA A 118 26.68 24.19 -17.33
CA ALA A 118 26.68 22.84 -17.86
C ALA A 118 25.29 22.48 -18.44
N PRO A 119 25.21 21.87 -19.63
CA PRO A 119 23.94 21.46 -20.19
C PRO A 119 23.29 20.40 -19.31
N ALA A 120 21.95 20.45 -19.25
CA ALA A 120 21.15 19.48 -18.53
C ALA A 120 20.01 18.94 -19.39
N ILE A 121 19.63 17.70 -19.10
CA ILE A 121 18.38 17.09 -19.52
C ILE A 121 17.52 16.81 -18.29
N VAL A 122 16.21 16.83 -18.47
CA VAL A 122 15.24 16.35 -17.49
C VAL A 122 14.62 15.04 -17.95
N GLU A 123 14.59 14.06 -17.05
CA GLU A 123 13.72 12.90 -17.16
C GLU A 123 12.64 13.02 -16.07
N TRP A 124 11.38 13.01 -16.48
CA TRP A 124 10.24 13.19 -15.60
C TRP A 124 9.24 12.05 -15.76
N CYS A 125 9.21 11.17 -14.76
CA CYS A 125 8.34 10.02 -14.64
C CYS A 125 7.10 10.41 -13.85
N ILE A 126 5.93 10.43 -14.50
CA ILE A 126 4.63 10.62 -13.87
C ILE A 126 4.02 9.31 -13.38
N GLY A 127 4.72 8.19 -13.55
CA GLY A 127 4.24 6.91 -13.04
C GLY A 127 5.13 5.74 -13.40
N VAL A 128 5.43 4.93 -12.40
CA VAL A 128 5.84 3.53 -12.56
C VAL A 128 4.61 2.67 -12.30
N TRP A 129 3.96 2.19 -13.35
CA TRP A 129 2.66 1.52 -13.26
C TRP A 129 2.80 0.00 -13.20
N ASN A 130 2.10 -0.64 -12.25
CA ASN A 130 2.10 -2.08 -12.08
C ASN A 130 1.36 -2.78 -13.23
N VAL A 131 2.11 -3.45 -14.08
CA VAL A 131 1.59 -4.13 -15.27
C VAL A 131 0.58 -5.22 -14.90
N ALA A 132 0.75 -5.93 -13.78
CA ALA A 132 -0.17 -7.01 -13.39
C ALA A 132 -1.62 -6.52 -13.18
N LEU A 133 -1.83 -5.23 -12.93
CA LEU A 133 -3.16 -4.64 -12.86
C LEU A 133 -3.74 -4.24 -14.21
N LEU A 134 -2.88 -4.13 -15.23
CA LEU A 134 -3.17 -3.60 -16.56
C LEU A 134 -3.17 -4.68 -17.65
N VAL A 135 -2.62 -5.88 -17.43
CA VAL A 135 -2.66 -6.96 -18.43
C VAL A 135 -4.11 -7.24 -18.86
N GLY A 136 -4.32 -7.35 -20.17
CA GLY A 136 -5.62 -7.50 -20.80
C GLY A 136 -6.34 -6.19 -21.12
N SER A 137 -5.76 -5.04 -20.75
CA SER A 137 -6.34 -3.72 -21.09
C SER A 137 -6.23 -3.43 -22.58
N THR A 138 -7.27 -2.81 -23.13
CA THR A 138 -7.21 -2.20 -24.47
C THR A 138 -6.46 -0.88 -24.38
N LEU A 139 -5.61 -0.61 -25.36
CA LEU A 139 -4.80 0.60 -25.47
C LEU A 139 -5.24 1.38 -26.70
N HIS A 140 -5.50 2.67 -26.53
CA HIS A 140 -5.78 3.60 -27.61
C HIS A 140 -4.85 4.81 -27.49
N GLY A 141 -4.18 5.20 -28.57
CA GLY A 141 -3.25 6.31 -28.50
C GLY A 141 -3.16 7.14 -29.76
N GLU A 142 -2.91 8.42 -29.58
CA GLU A 142 -2.53 9.37 -30.62
C GLU A 142 -1.00 9.42 -30.70
N GLY A 143 -0.42 8.51 -31.50
CA GLY A 143 1.02 8.36 -31.61
C GLY A 143 1.42 7.01 -32.18
N THR A 144 2.67 6.64 -31.99
CA THR A 144 3.17 5.30 -32.29
C THR A 144 2.89 4.39 -31.10
N LEU A 145 2.21 3.29 -31.34
CA LEU A 145 1.79 2.33 -30.32
C LEU A 145 2.22 0.92 -30.75
N ALA A 146 2.92 0.19 -29.88
CA ALA A 146 3.43 -1.15 -30.19
C ALA A 146 2.31 -2.19 -30.32
N THR A 147 1.24 -2.02 -29.56
CA THR A 147 0.07 -2.92 -29.54
C THR A 147 -1.16 -2.20 -28.99
N ASP A 148 -2.32 -2.54 -29.51
CA ASP A 148 -3.64 -2.09 -29.04
C ASP A 148 -4.15 -2.89 -27.83
N GLN A 149 -3.42 -3.91 -27.37
CA GLN A 149 -3.79 -4.69 -26.20
C GLN A 149 -2.57 -5.05 -25.36
N LEU A 150 -2.61 -4.70 -24.07
CA LEU A 150 -1.49 -5.01 -23.17
C LEU A 150 -1.46 -6.50 -22.82
N GLN A 151 -0.45 -7.21 -23.33
CA GLN A 151 -0.28 -8.65 -23.10
C GLN A 151 0.59 -8.96 -21.88
N ALA A 152 0.59 -10.22 -21.45
CA ALA A 152 1.44 -10.69 -20.35
C ALA A 152 2.94 -10.68 -20.70
N GLN A 153 3.27 -10.98 -21.96
CA GLN A 153 4.60 -10.75 -22.52
C GLN A 153 4.67 -9.33 -23.10
N PRO A 154 5.81 -8.62 -22.95
CA PRO A 154 5.96 -7.30 -23.52
C PRO A 154 5.94 -7.35 -25.05
N ILE A 155 5.16 -6.44 -25.65
CA ILE A 155 5.23 -6.13 -27.08
C ILE A 155 5.70 -4.69 -27.17
N ILE A 156 6.90 -4.51 -27.70
CA ILE A 156 7.64 -3.24 -27.73
C ILE A 156 8.24 -2.99 -29.12
N TYR A 157 8.53 -1.74 -29.43
CA TYR A 157 9.40 -1.34 -30.55
C TYR A 157 10.59 -0.52 -30.04
N GLY A 158 11.68 -0.51 -30.81
CA GLY A 158 12.89 0.25 -30.46
C GLY A 158 13.40 -0.06 -29.04
N ASP A 159 13.89 0.97 -28.35
CA ASP A 159 14.45 0.90 -26.99
C ASP A 159 13.35 0.76 -25.91
N ASP A 160 12.64 -0.37 -25.91
CA ASP A 160 11.61 -0.74 -24.91
C ASP A 160 10.30 0.07 -24.99
N HIS A 161 10.04 0.77 -26.09
CA HIS A 161 8.88 1.64 -26.21
C HIS A 161 7.60 0.82 -26.42
N LEU A 162 6.63 1.04 -25.55
CA LEU A 162 5.24 0.64 -25.76
C LEU A 162 4.49 1.72 -26.54
N PHE A 163 4.73 3.00 -26.21
CA PHE A 163 4.04 4.13 -26.81
C PHE A 163 4.92 5.37 -26.86
N GLU A 164 4.74 6.19 -27.89
CA GLU A 164 5.25 7.55 -27.98
C GLU A 164 4.25 8.42 -28.75
N GLY A 165 3.84 9.54 -28.15
CA GLY A 165 2.80 10.38 -28.75
C GLY A 165 2.25 11.46 -27.82
N ARG A 166 0.96 11.76 -27.97
CA ARG A 166 0.29 12.86 -27.25
C ARG A 166 -0.75 12.38 -26.24
N THR A 167 -1.53 11.39 -26.62
CA THR A 167 -2.61 10.85 -25.80
C THR A 167 -2.49 9.34 -25.75
N LEU A 168 -2.58 8.76 -24.56
CA LEU A 168 -2.70 7.30 -24.38
C LEU A 168 -3.81 7.00 -23.38
N THR A 169 -4.71 6.12 -23.77
CA THR A 169 -5.83 5.63 -22.97
C THR A 169 -5.64 4.15 -22.68
N PHE A 170 -5.78 3.80 -21.40
CA PHE A 170 -5.84 2.44 -20.90
C PHE A 170 -7.28 2.11 -20.51
N GLU A 171 -7.90 1.17 -21.20
CA GLU A 171 -9.19 0.60 -20.80
C GLU A 171 -8.97 -0.66 -19.96
N THR A 172 -8.98 -0.50 -18.65
CA THR A 172 -8.58 -1.54 -17.71
C THR A 172 -9.78 -2.22 -17.04
N ARG A 173 -9.53 -3.27 -16.27
CA ARG A 173 -10.52 -3.85 -15.34
C ARG A 173 -10.91 -2.91 -14.19
N LEU A 174 -10.09 -1.91 -13.87
CA LEU A 174 -10.32 -0.96 -12.78
C LEU A 174 -11.03 0.33 -13.23
N GLY A 175 -11.01 0.63 -14.53
CA GLY A 175 -11.45 1.91 -15.07
C GLY A 175 -10.75 2.26 -16.37
N THR A 176 -11.17 3.38 -16.95
CA THR A 176 -10.49 4.01 -18.07
C THR A 176 -9.57 5.09 -17.53
N ILE A 177 -8.29 5.07 -17.95
CA ILE A 177 -7.32 6.10 -17.58
C ILE A 177 -6.73 6.68 -18.86
N THR A 178 -6.93 7.98 -19.09
CA THR A 178 -6.42 8.70 -20.24
C THR A 178 -5.36 9.70 -19.79
N ILE A 179 -4.18 9.60 -20.35
CA ILE A 179 -3.08 10.55 -20.15
C ILE A 179 -2.94 11.36 -21.42
N ARG A 180 -3.02 12.69 -21.28
CA ARG A 180 -2.75 13.65 -22.35
C ARG A 180 -1.55 14.50 -21.97
N ALA A 181 -0.52 14.47 -22.78
CA ALA A 181 0.51 15.49 -22.74
C ALA A 181 -0.09 16.79 -23.28
N GLU A 182 0.13 17.91 -22.59
CA GLU A 182 -0.31 19.23 -23.04
C GLU A 182 0.83 20.01 -23.71
N SER A 183 0.48 21.02 -24.51
CA SER A 183 1.44 21.91 -25.21
C SER A 183 2.49 21.13 -26.00
N SER A 184 3.79 21.37 -25.78
CA SER A 184 4.90 20.66 -26.41
C SER A 184 5.52 19.56 -25.53
N THR A 185 4.84 19.14 -24.45
CA THR A 185 5.35 18.11 -23.53
C THR A 185 5.56 16.78 -24.27
N PRO A 186 6.79 16.23 -24.31
CA PRO A 186 7.03 14.89 -24.87
C PRO A 186 6.47 13.81 -23.97
N PHE A 187 5.90 12.75 -24.54
CA PHE A 187 5.32 11.66 -23.78
C PHE A 187 5.65 10.31 -24.39
N ALA A 188 6.27 9.47 -23.58
CA ALA A 188 6.61 8.10 -23.88
C ALA A 188 6.15 7.16 -22.76
N VAL A 189 5.90 5.92 -23.13
CA VAL A 189 5.69 4.80 -22.22
C VAL A 189 6.66 3.70 -22.57
N LEU A 190 7.49 3.31 -21.59
CA LEU A 190 8.44 2.22 -21.71
C LEU A 190 7.91 0.99 -20.97
N ASP A 191 8.06 -0.19 -21.57
CA ASP A 191 7.73 -1.46 -20.93
C ASP A 191 8.99 -2.11 -20.38
N GLY A 192 9.18 -2.02 -19.07
CA GLY A 192 10.40 -2.49 -18.42
C GLY A 192 10.56 -4.00 -18.43
N ARG A 193 9.50 -4.76 -18.75
CA ARG A 193 9.56 -6.22 -18.87
C ARG A 193 10.43 -6.66 -20.06
N GLY A 194 10.53 -5.82 -21.09
CA GLY A 194 11.34 -6.10 -22.28
C GLY A 194 12.84 -6.01 -22.04
N ASN A 195 13.29 -5.41 -20.93
CA ASN A 195 14.69 -5.12 -20.71
C ASN A 195 15.12 -5.29 -19.23
N PRO A 196 15.96 -6.30 -18.94
CA PRO A 196 16.39 -6.58 -17.56
C PRO A 196 17.27 -5.48 -16.94
N LYS A 197 17.78 -4.52 -17.74
CA LYS A 197 18.55 -3.37 -17.24
C LYS A 197 17.66 -2.30 -16.60
N ARG A 198 16.34 -2.38 -16.76
CA ARG A 198 15.38 -1.43 -16.19
C ARG A 198 15.11 -1.78 -14.72
N SER A 199 15.93 -1.26 -13.82
CA SER A 199 15.84 -1.51 -12.37
C SER A 199 14.46 -1.19 -11.77
N TRP A 200 13.75 -0.20 -12.33
CA TRP A 200 12.38 0.15 -11.95
C TRP A 200 11.33 -0.89 -12.38
N SER A 201 11.69 -1.96 -13.08
CA SER A 201 10.82 -3.10 -13.38
C SER A 201 11.36 -4.43 -12.84
N ALA A 202 12.47 -4.43 -12.09
CA ALA A 202 13.12 -5.65 -11.61
C ALA A 202 12.26 -6.42 -10.57
N ASP A 203 11.72 -5.71 -9.58
CA ASP A 203 10.94 -6.33 -8.50
C ASP A 203 9.47 -6.56 -8.88
N VAL A 204 8.91 -5.62 -9.64
CA VAL A 204 7.50 -5.62 -10.05
C VAL A 204 7.46 -5.27 -11.54
N PRO A 205 6.91 -6.14 -12.40
CA PRO A 205 6.67 -5.84 -13.81
C PRO A 205 5.96 -4.49 -13.96
N SER A 206 6.62 -3.52 -14.58
CA SER A 206 6.15 -2.14 -14.59
C SER A 206 6.22 -1.51 -15.97
N LEU A 207 5.34 -0.53 -16.20
CA LEU A 207 5.48 0.47 -17.25
C LEU A 207 6.06 1.73 -16.63
N TRP A 208 6.96 2.41 -17.34
CA TRP A 208 7.40 3.75 -17.01
C TRP A 208 6.68 4.74 -17.93
N LEU A 209 6.10 5.80 -17.39
CA LEU A 209 5.34 6.80 -18.13
C LEU A 209 5.89 8.19 -17.87
N GLY A 210 6.13 8.96 -18.93
CA GLY A 210 6.52 10.36 -18.79
C GLY A 210 7.39 10.91 -19.91
N THR A 211 8.23 11.87 -19.56
CA THR A 211 9.09 12.63 -20.48
C THR A 211 10.54 12.18 -20.35
N LEU A 212 11.15 11.77 -21.47
CA LEU A 212 12.55 11.33 -21.54
C LEU A 212 13.46 12.47 -22.01
N SER A 213 14.64 12.58 -21.39
CA SER A 213 15.80 13.36 -21.85
C SER A 213 15.50 14.74 -22.46
N THR A 214 14.56 15.50 -21.91
CA THR A 214 14.19 16.81 -22.46
C THR A 214 15.27 17.83 -22.13
N PRO A 215 15.84 18.53 -23.12
CA PRO A 215 16.87 19.53 -22.88
C PRO A 215 16.36 20.69 -22.03
N VAL A 216 17.21 21.17 -21.12
CA VAL A 216 16.93 22.32 -20.25
C VAL A 216 18.01 23.37 -20.48
N PRO A 217 17.76 24.35 -21.37
CA PRO A 217 18.75 25.39 -21.66
C PRO A 217 19.02 26.25 -20.42
N ARG A 218 20.28 26.72 -20.29
CA ARG A 218 20.66 27.64 -19.22
C ARG A 218 19.82 28.91 -19.25
N GLY A 219 19.38 29.35 -18.07
CA GLY A 219 18.65 30.58 -17.83
C GLY A 219 17.22 30.56 -18.39
N GLN A 220 16.79 29.44 -18.98
CA GLN A 220 15.43 29.26 -19.47
C GLN A 220 14.62 28.43 -18.49
N SER A 221 13.35 28.77 -18.40
CA SER A 221 12.37 27.99 -17.67
C SER A 221 11.62 27.10 -18.64
N ILE A 222 11.48 25.83 -18.30
CA ILE A 222 10.60 24.90 -19.02
C ILE A 222 9.38 24.59 -18.15
N ALA A 223 8.25 24.36 -18.82
CA ALA A 223 7.02 23.90 -18.20
C ALA A 223 6.51 22.68 -18.96
N LEU A 224 6.48 21.54 -18.27
CA LEU A 224 5.92 20.30 -18.79
C LEU A 224 4.58 20.05 -18.09
N ARG A 225 3.62 19.46 -18.80
CA ARG A 225 2.29 19.23 -18.26
C ARG A 225 1.61 18.01 -18.85
N TYR A 226 1.00 17.24 -17.97
CA TYR A 226 0.09 16.16 -18.26
C TYR A 226 -1.29 16.45 -17.67
N ARG A 227 -2.34 16.06 -18.39
CA ARG A 227 -3.68 15.91 -17.86
C ARG A 227 -4.01 14.42 -17.82
N ILE A 228 -4.41 13.94 -16.64
CA ILE A 228 -4.75 12.55 -16.37
C ILE A 228 -6.22 12.49 -16.01
N GLU A 229 -7.03 11.93 -16.91
CA GLU A 229 -8.45 11.66 -16.70
C GLU A 229 -8.61 10.22 -16.22
N ILE A 230 -9.26 10.01 -15.08
CA ILE A 230 -9.45 8.74 -14.41
C ILE A 230 -10.94 8.51 -14.24
N GLN A 231 -11.46 7.48 -14.89
CA GLN A 231 -12.85 7.06 -14.80
C GLN A 231 -12.91 5.65 -14.23
N PRO A 232 -12.96 5.49 -12.89
CA PRO A 232 -13.01 4.16 -12.31
C PRO A 232 -14.28 3.43 -12.73
N LYS A 233 -14.17 2.13 -12.99
CA LYS A 233 -15.37 1.31 -13.22
C LYS A 233 -16.23 1.40 -11.98
N ARG A 234 -17.54 1.57 -12.18
CA ARG A 234 -18.48 1.45 -11.06
C ARG A 234 -18.25 0.07 -10.45
N LEU A 235 -17.86 0.04 -9.19
CA LEU A 235 -17.96 -1.19 -8.42
C LEU A 235 -19.40 -1.65 -8.57
N PRO A 236 -19.65 -2.95 -8.83
CA PRO A 236 -21.01 -3.45 -8.79
C PRO A 236 -21.58 -2.96 -7.46
N GLN A 237 -22.65 -2.15 -7.53
CA GLN A 237 -23.40 -1.84 -6.32
C GLN A 237 -23.66 -3.19 -5.70
N THR A 238 -23.27 -3.37 -4.43
CA THR A 238 -23.69 -4.52 -3.64
C THR A 238 -25.18 -4.64 -3.95
N GLY A 239 -25.54 -5.68 -4.70
CA GLY A 239 -26.90 -5.79 -5.23
C GLY A 239 -27.85 -5.62 -4.06
N ARG A 240 -29.03 -5.03 -4.32
CA ARG A 240 -30.11 -4.96 -3.32
C ARG A 240 -30.10 -6.28 -2.55
N LEU A 241 -29.96 -6.19 -1.22
CA LEU A 241 -30.01 -7.36 -0.36
C LEU A 241 -31.32 -8.09 -0.71
N LEU A 242 -31.20 -9.20 -1.42
CA LEU A 242 -32.32 -10.06 -1.72
C LEU A 242 -32.54 -10.83 -0.43
N GLU A 243 -33.42 -10.31 0.43
CA GLU A 243 -34.08 -11.14 1.43
C GLU A 243 -34.98 -12.12 0.69
N LEU A 244 -34.37 -13.21 0.24
CA LEU A 244 -35.08 -14.39 -0.20
C LEU A 244 -35.67 -15.02 1.07
N ASN A 245 -36.98 -14.84 1.26
CA ASN A 245 -37.76 -15.76 2.08
C ASN A 245 -37.85 -17.09 1.35
N ALA A 246 -36.72 -17.80 1.28
CA ALA A 246 -36.71 -19.18 0.83
C ALA A 246 -37.38 -20.01 1.92
N LEU A 247 -38.47 -20.69 1.58
CA LEU A 247 -38.96 -21.80 2.40
C LEU A 247 -37.83 -22.83 2.44
N THR A 248 -37.22 -22.95 3.61
CA THR A 248 -36.14 -23.90 3.83
C THR A 248 -36.78 -25.25 4.14
N GLU A 249 -36.67 -26.20 3.23
CA GLU A 249 -36.94 -27.59 3.53
C GLU A 249 -35.64 -28.26 4.00
N PRO A 250 -35.65 -28.92 5.17
CA PRO A 250 -34.49 -29.67 5.64
C PRO A 250 -34.26 -30.88 4.72
N VAL A 251 -33.18 -30.85 3.95
CA VAL A 251 -32.72 -32.00 3.14
C VAL A 251 -31.70 -32.79 3.96
N PRO A 252 -31.89 -34.11 4.18
CA PRO A 252 -31.03 -34.91 5.05
C PRO A 252 -29.56 -35.01 4.60
N ASP A 253 -29.26 -34.76 3.31
CA ASP A 253 -27.94 -34.95 2.71
C ASP A 253 -27.44 -33.67 2.00
N ARG A 254 -27.40 -32.55 2.72
CA ARG A 254 -26.66 -31.39 2.20
C ARG A 254 -25.17 -31.75 2.15
N TRP A 255 -24.58 -31.65 0.97
CA TRP A 255 -23.13 -31.61 0.82
C TRP A 255 -22.63 -30.36 1.57
N LEU A 256 -22.25 -30.52 2.84
CA LEU A 256 -21.37 -29.58 3.50
C LEU A 256 -20.12 -29.50 2.63
N PRO A 257 -19.70 -28.32 2.12
CA PRO A 257 -18.33 -28.22 1.67
C PRO A 257 -17.48 -28.67 2.86
N LEU A 258 -16.77 -29.78 2.72
CA LEU A 258 -15.80 -30.21 3.72
C LEU A 258 -14.93 -28.98 3.95
N PRO A 259 -14.92 -28.38 5.16
CA PRO A 259 -14.13 -27.19 5.39
C PRO A 259 -12.69 -27.55 5.04
N ARG A 260 -12.17 -26.94 3.97
CA ARG A 260 -10.76 -27.07 3.63
C ARG A 260 -10.03 -26.28 4.70
N GLU A 261 -9.10 -26.93 5.40
CA GLU A 261 -8.28 -26.23 6.36
C GLU A 261 -7.59 -25.04 5.65
N PRO A 262 -7.63 -23.84 6.26
CA PRO A 262 -7.03 -22.66 5.66
C PRO A 262 -5.51 -22.83 5.56
N VAL A 263 -4.93 -22.27 4.50
CA VAL A 263 -3.48 -22.31 4.28
C VAL A 263 -2.83 -21.27 5.18
N LEU A 264 -1.99 -21.72 6.12
CA LEU A 264 -1.26 -20.85 7.04
C LEU A 264 0.02 -20.30 6.39
N ILE A 265 0.18 -18.97 6.41
CA ILE A 265 1.34 -18.26 5.86
C ILE A 265 1.88 -17.25 6.90
N PRO A 266 3.14 -17.39 7.35
CA PRO A 266 4.04 -18.54 7.10
C PRO A 266 3.52 -19.81 7.78
N PRO A 267 3.90 -21.01 7.28
CA PRO A 267 3.50 -22.26 7.94
C PRO A 267 4.16 -22.37 9.33
N PRO A 268 3.40 -22.75 10.37
CA PRO A 268 3.98 -23.06 11.69
C PRO A 268 5.07 -24.12 11.59
N LYS A 269 6.10 -24.00 12.44
CA LYS A 269 7.22 -24.94 12.43
C LYS A 269 6.84 -26.36 12.85
N ILE A 270 5.83 -26.48 13.70
CA ILE A 270 5.30 -27.76 14.20
C ILE A 270 3.78 -27.59 14.29
N ILE A 271 3.03 -28.57 13.76
CA ILE A 271 1.57 -28.64 13.88
C ILE A 271 1.22 -30.04 14.36
N TRP A 272 0.43 -30.12 15.42
CA TRP A 272 -0.16 -31.37 15.93
C TRP A 272 -1.67 -31.22 15.96
N ARG A 273 -2.39 -32.22 15.44
CA ARG A 273 -3.85 -32.29 15.48
C ARG A 273 -4.26 -33.30 16.55
N GLY A 274 -5.13 -32.88 17.47
CA GLY A 274 -5.81 -33.78 18.39
C GLY A 274 -7.10 -34.33 17.77
N GLU A 275 -7.65 -35.39 18.37
CA GLU A 275 -8.93 -35.99 17.94
C GLU A 275 -10.16 -35.28 18.54
N SER A 276 -9.94 -34.35 19.47
CA SER A 276 -11.00 -33.61 20.15
C SER A 276 -11.64 -32.56 19.24
N ALA A 277 -12.93 -32.27 19.48
CA ALA A 277 -13.62 -31.16 18.82
C ALA A 277 -12.92 -29.82 19.11
N PRO A 278 -12.78 -28.92 18.11
CA PRO A 278 -12.15 -27.63 18.29
C PRO A 278 -13.00 -26.69 19.15
N PHE A 279 -12.39 -25.64 19.68
CA PHE A 279 -13.11 -24.55 20.32
C PHE A 279 -14.11 -23.92 19.33
N VAL A 280 -15.39 -23.91 19.67
CA VAL A 280 -16.43 -23.27 18.87
C VAL A 280 -16.71 -21.89 19.45
N LEU A 281 -16.57 -20.85 18.63
CA LEU A 281 -16.91 -19.49 19.03
C LEU A 281 -18.44 -19.38 19.22
N PRO A 282 -18.91 -18.86 20.36
CA PRO A 282 -20.35 -18.76 20.63
C PRO A 282 -20.98 -17.65 19.79
N ILE A 283 -21.91 -18.02 18.90
CA ILE A 283 -22.61 -17.08 17.99
C ILE A 283 -23.45 -16.04 18.77
N THR A 284 -23.86 -16.35 20.00
CA THR A 284 -24.80 -15.54 20.80
C THR A 284 -24.20 -14.97 22.09
N GLN A 285 -22.93 -15.23 22.38
CA GLN A 285 -22.29 -14.78 23.63
C GLN A 285 -21.08 -13.89 23.36
N ARG A 286 -20.79 -13.01 24.33
CA ARG A 286 -19.56 -12.22 24.34
C ARG A 286 -18.36 -13.16 24.47
N VAL A 287 -17.43 -13.10 23.53
CA VAL A 287 -16.18 -13.86 23.57
C VAL A 287 -15.21 -13.18 24.55
N PRO A 288 -14.84 -13.81 25.68
CA PRO A 288 -13.86 -13.24 26.58
C PRO A 288 -12.46 -13.47 26.02
N VAL A 289 -11.69 -12.38 25.91
CA VAL A 289 -10.27 -12.39 25.54
C VAL A 289 -9.47 -11.93 26.75
N HIS A 290 -8.72 -12.86 27.35
CA HIS A 290 -7.88 -12.60 28.50
C HIS A 290 -6.46 -12.25 28.06
N ILE A 291 -5.95 -11.11 28.50
CA ILE A 291 -4.55 -10.71 28.30
C ILE A 291 -3.78 -10.77 29.62
N ALA A 292 -2.58 -11.34 29.61
CA ALA A 292 -1.76 -11.47 30.82
C ALA A 292 -1.36 -10.11 31.41
N SER A 293 -1.10 -9.13 30.57
CA SER A 293 -0.79 -7.74 30.93
C SER A 293 -1.20 -6.80 29.79
N GLU A 294 -1.23 -5.50 30.05
CA GLU A 294 -1.56 -4.48 29.06
C GLU A 294 -0.60 -4.45 27.85
N GLU A 295 0.61 -4.98 27.99
CA GLU A 295 1.57 -5.10 26.89
C GLU A 295 1.08 -6.00 25.75
N TYR A 296 0.12 -6.89 26.02
CA TYR A 296 -0.50 -7.77 25.02
C TYR A 296 -1.77 -7.17 24.40
N ARG A 297 -2.18 -5.96 24.80
CA ARG A 297 -3.38 -5.30 24.26
C ARG A 297 -3.36 -5.16 22.73
N PRO A 298 -2.25 -4.81 22.06
CA PRO A 298 -2.22 -4.75 20.59
C PRO A 298 -2.61 -6.08 19.90
N ALA A 299 -2.25 -7.21 20.51
CA ALA A 299 -2.62 -8.53 20.00
C ALA A 299 -4.11 -8.82 20.23
N ALA A 300 -4.65 -8.48 21.40
CA ALA A 300 -6.07 -8.61 21.67
C ALA A 300 -6.94 -7.69 20.80
N ASP A 301 -6.49 -6.47 20.53
CA ASP A 301 -7.21 -5.52 19.66
C ASP A 301 -7.24 -6.02 18.20
N ALA A 302 -6.15 -6.64 17.73
CA ALA A 302 -6.12 -7.25 16.40
C ALA A 302 -7.12 -8.40 16.28
N LEU A 303 -7.17 -9.29 17.27
CA LEU A 303 -8.15 -10.36 17.32
C LEU A 303 -9.59 -9.83 17.44
N THR A 304 -9.79 -8.81 18.27
CA THR A 304 -11.10 -8.19 18.50
C THR A 304 -11.68 -7.64 17.20
N ARG A 305 -10.88 -6.88 16.43
CA ARG A 305 -11.31 -6.35 15.13
C ARG A 305 -11.81 -7.44 14.18
N GLU A 306 -11.11 -8.58 14.13
CA GLU A 306 -11.49 -9.67 13.25
C GLU A 306 -12.75 -10.40 13.75
N LEU A 307 -12.84 -10.72 15.04
CA LEU A 307 -14.03 -11.36 15.59
C LEU A 307 -15.28 -10.47 15.44
N THR A 308 -15.15 -9.15 15.62
CA THR A 308 -16.24 -8.19 15.37
C THR A 308 -16.66 -8.14 13.91
N ARG A 309 -15.74 -8.34 12.95
CA ARG A 309 -16.08 -8.49 11.53
C ARG A 309 -16.99 -9.69 11.27
N TYR A 310 -16.84 -10.76 12.06
CA TYR A 310 -17.73 -11.92 12.05
C TYR A 310 -19.02 -11.74 12.89
N GLY A 311 -19.29 -10.53 13.37
CA GLY A 311 -20.49 -10.21 14.16
C GLY A 311 -20.41 -10.64 15.63
N LEU A 312 -19.23 -11.02 16.13
CA LEU A 312 -19.05 -11.41 17.52
C LEU A 312 -18.73 -10.20 18.41
N GLU A 313 -19.38 -10.12 19.57
CA GLU A 313 -19.02 -9.18 20.62
C GLU A 313 -17.82 -9.71 21.41
N VAL A 314 -16.78 -8.90 21.60
CA VAL A 314 -15.56 -9.30 22.32
C VAL A 314 -15.38 -8.47 23.57
N ARG A 315 -15.02 -9.12 24.68
CA ARG A 315 -14.65 -8.45 25.93
C ARG A 315 -13.19 -8.76 26.28
N VAL A 316 -12.34 -7.74 26.22
CA VAL A 316 -10.94 -7.87 26.64
C VAL A 316 -10.85 -7.66 28.16
N VAL A 317 -10.22 -8.61 28.85
CA VAL A 317 -10.01 -8.59 30.31
C VAL A 317 -8.53 -8.77 30.61
N THR A 318 -7.96 -7.87 31.40
CA THR A 318 -6.55 -7.94 31.81
C THR A 318 -6.42 -8.74 33.10
N GLY A 319 -5.47 -9.68 33.14
CA GLY A 319 -5.19 -10.56 34.26
C GLY A 319 -5.07 -12.03 33.83
N GLU A 320 -4.32 -12.81 34.60
CA GLU A 320 -4.19 -14.24 34.35
C GLU A 320 -5.49 -14.96 34.73
N SER A 321 -6.18 -15.48 33.71
CA SER A 321 -7.31 -16.39 33.92
C SER A 321 -6.82 -17.82 33.74
N HIS A 322 -6.83 -18.59 34.83
CA HIS A 322 -6.45 -20.01 34.80
C HIS A 322 -7.62 -20.92 34.38
N THR A 323 -8.87 -20.43 34.41
CA THR A 323 -10.09 -21.25 34.35
C THR A 323 -11.20 -20.74 33.44
N ALA A 324 -11.09 -19.56 32.82
CA ALA A 324 -12.17 -19.05 31.97
C ALA A 324 -12.19 -19.70 30.57
N ARG A 325 -13.38 -20.11 30.13
CA ARG A 325 -13.69 -20.36 28.72
C ARG A 325 -13.34 -19.14 27.89
N GLY A 326 -12.80 -19.32 26.69
CA GLY A 326 -12.46 -18.22 25.78
C GLY A 326 -11.01 -18.22 25.30
N ILE A 327 -10.47 -17.04 25.01
CA ILE A 327 -9.16 -16.90 24.37
C ILE A 327 -8.19 -16.23 25.35
N PHE A 328 -7.02 -16.83 25.55
CA PHE A 328 -5.94 -16.26 26.36
C PHE A 328 -4.76 -15.86 25.50
N ILE A 329 -4.19 -14.69 25.76
CA ILE A 329 -2.99 -14.15 25.09
C ILE A 329 -1.99 -13.70 26.16
N GLY A 330 -0.80 -14.29 26.17
CA GLY A 330 0.20 -13.91 27.18
C GLY A 330 1.50 -14.71 27.14
N GLY A 331 2.27 -14.63 28.22
CA GLY A 331 3.59 -15.23 28.28
C GLY A 331 4.28 -15.10 29.64
N SER A 332 3.58 -15.34 30.74
CA SER A 332 4.25 -15.37 32.05
C SER A 332 5.27 -16.51 32.15
N ARG A 333 6.27 -16.38 33.04
CA ARG A 333 7.27 -17.44 33.26
C ARG A 333 6.64 -18.78 33.63
N GLU A 334 5.52 -18.76 34.35
CA GLU A 334 4.77 -19.96 34.71
C GLU A 334 4.08 -20.58 33.49
N ARG A 335 3.40 -19.77 32.67
CA ARG A 335 2.76 -20.24 31.43
C ARG A 335 3.77 -20.78 30.43
N GLN A 336 4.93 -20.14 30.28
CA GLN A 336 5.99 -20.62 29.39
C GLN A 336 6.59 -21.96 29.85
N ARG A 337 6.50 -22.32 31.13
CA ARG A 337 6.88 -23.66 31.62
C ARG A 337 5.84 -24.73 31.26
N GLN A 338 4.55 -24.39 31.34
CA GLN A 338 3.45 -25.30 30.97
C GLN A 338 3.26 -25.42 29.46
N CYS A 339 3.66 -24.39 28.73
CA CYS A 339 3.50 -24.22 27.29
C CYS A 339 4.87 -23.82 26.73
N PRO A 340 5.79 -24.78 26.52
CA PRO A 340 7.16 -24.46 26.14
C PRO A 340 7.19 -23.76 24.77
N VAL A 341 7.66 -22.51 24.77
CA VAL A 341 7.89 -21.71 23.57
C VAL A 341 9.42 -21.55 23.40
N PRO A 342 9.98 -21.77 22.20
CA PRO A 342 11.41 -21.56 21.96
C PRO A 342 11.88 -20.17 22.40
N ASP A 343 13.08 -20.09 22.97
CA ASP A 343 13.66 -18.83 23.45
C ASP A 343 14.25 -17.99 22.31
N ARG A 344 13.37 -17.45 21.45
CA ARG A 344 13.72 -16.58 20.33
C ARG A 344 12.61 -15.56 20.04
N PRO A 345 12.95 -14.37 19.48
CA PRO A 345 11.96 -13.39 19.03
C PRO A 345 10.94 -14.00 18.06
N GLY A 346 9.69 -13.52 18.13
CA GLY A 346 8.59 -14.00 17.30
C GLY A 346 8.12 -15.45 17.54
N ALA A 347 8.73 -16.23 18.45
CA ALA A 347 8.26 -17.58 18.75
C ALA A 347 6.96 -17.57 19.54
N TYR A 348 6.05 -18.47 19.17
CA TYR A 348 4.75 -18.64 19.82
C TYR A 348 4.33 -20.11 19.87
N MET A 349 3.38 -20.38 20.75
CA MET A 349 2.57 -21.59 20.78
C MET A 349 1.11 -21.16 20.70
N LEU A 350 0.37 -21.76 19.76
CA LEU A 350 -1.07 -21.67 19.67
C LEU A 350 -1.65 -23.05 19.97
N ARG A 351 -2.57 -23.15 20.93
CA ARG A 351 -3.27 -24.38 21.27
C ARG A 351 -4.77 -24.13 21.30
N VAL A 352 -5.49 -24.90 20.49
CA VAL A 352 -6.96 -24.87 20.42
C VAL A 352 -7.47 -26.12 21.12
N GLU A 353 -8.22 -25.94 22.20
CA GLU A 353 -8.87 -26.99 22.98
C GLU A 353 -10.40 -26.86 22.83
N SER A 354 -11.19 -27.83 23.26
CA SER A 354 -12.66 -27.77 23.13
C SER A 354 -13.31 -26.57 23.85
N GLU A 355 -12.67 -26.06 24.91
CA GLU A 355 -13.24 -25.05 25.82
C GLU A 355 -12.51 -23.70 25.76
N ARG A 356 -11.33 -23.64 25.11
CA ARG A 356 -10.51 -22.42 25.08
C ARG A 356 -9.44 -22.44 23.99
N VAL A 357 -8.91 -21.25 23.71
CA VAL A 357 -7.71 -21.05 22.88
C VAL A 357 -6.61 -20.41 23.73
N LEU A 358 -5.40 -20.95 23.64
CA LEU A 358 -4.23 -20.44 24.34
C LEU A 358 -3.19 -19.96 23.33
N ILE A 359 -2.80 -18.70 23.45
CA ILE A 359 -1.71 -18.08 22.68
C ILE A 359 -0.62 -17.67 23.67
N VAL A 360 0.50 -18.37 23.60
CA VAL A 360 1.65 -18.13 24.49
C VAL A 360 2.85 -17.69 23.65
N GLY A 361 3.39 -16.52 23.96
CA GLY A 361 4.63 -16.01 23.37
C GLY A 361 5.78 -16.01 24.36
N ARG A 362 7.03 -16.11 23.86
CA ARG A 362 8.21 -15.80 24.68
C ARG A 362 8.28 -14.31 25.00
N PHE A 363 7.94 -13.50 24.00
CA PHE A 363 7.81 -12.04 24.04
C PHE A 363 6.44 -11.63 23.48
N THR A 364 6.05 -10.36 23.67
CA THR A 364 4.78 -9.79 23.18
C THR A 364 4.62 -9.94 21.66
N GLU A 365 5.71 -9.78 20.90
CA GLU A 365 5.77 -10.00 19.46
C GLU A 365 5.36 -11.43 19.07
N GLY A 366 5.85 -12.45 19.79
CA GLY A 366 5.47 -13.84 19.54
C GLY A 366 3.98 -14.07 19.75
N ALA A 367 3.43 -13.57 20.87
CA ALA A 367 1.99 -13.67 21.14
C ALA A 367 1.16 -12.97 20.04
N PHE A 368 1.63 -11.85 19.49
CA PHE A 368 0.99 -11.19 18.37
C PHE A 368 0.98 -12.07 17.10
N TYR A 369 2.09 -12.73 16.75
CA TYR A 369 2.12 -13.67 15.62
C TYR A 369 1.24 -14.90 15.83
N GLY A 370 1.11 -15.37 17.08
CA GLY A 370 0.15 -16.42 17.43
C GLY A 370 -1.30 -16.00 17.17
N VAL A 371 -1.66 -14.75 17.48
CA VAL A 371 -2.98 -14.19 17.13
C VAL A 371 -3.18 -14.15 15.61
N GLN A 372 -2.19 -13.72 14.83
CA GLN A 372 -2.33 -13.71 13.37
C GLN A 372 -2.55 -15.11 12.79
N THR A 373 -1.93 -16.13 13.40
CA THR A 373 -2.16 -17.53 13.01
C THR A 373 -3.58 -17.97 13.34
N LEU A 374 -4.09 -17.61 14.53
CA LEU A 374 -5.48 -17.90 14.91
C LEU A 374 -6.46 -17.22 13.95
N ILE A 375 -6.21 -15.97 13.55
CA ILE A 375 -7.04 -15.25 12.59
C ILE A 375 -7.10 -15.98 11.24
N GLN A 376 -5.97 -16.49 10.75
CA GLN A 376 -5.95 -17.30 9.51
C GLN A 376 -6.73 -18.60 9.65
N LEU A 377 -6.80 -19.20 10.84
CA LEU A 377 -7.61 -20.40 11.09
C LEU A 377 -9.13 -20.14 11.12
N LEU A 378 -9.54 -18.87 11.27
CA LEU A 378 -10.95 -18.48 11.30
C LEU A 378 -11.52 -18.10 9.92
N GLN A 379 -10.65 -18.01 8.89
CA GLN A 379 -11.01 -17.76 7.49
C GLN A 379 -11.37 -19.07 6.79
#